data_AF-A0A920BKF3-F1
#
_entry.id   AF-A0A920BKF3-F1
#
_cell.length_a   1.000
_cell.length_b   1.000
_cell.length_c   1.000
_cell.angle_alpha   90.00
_cell.angle_beta   90.00
_cell.angle_gamma   90.00
#
_symmetry.space_group_name_H-M   'P 1'
#
loop_
_entity.id
_entity.type
_entity.pdbx_description
1 polymer ?
#
loop_
_entity_poly.entity_id
_entity_poly.type
_entity_poly.pdbx_seq_one_letter_code
_entity_poly.pdbx_strand_id
1 'polypeptide(L)'
;MHSKHNVAKNGLTTSQSFNGKSDKGAPSGEVGLETADGELLNSDYAPGECTMQYLIKAALENAGVNPTRDSFADAMRGLSGPQAFRSNGEGAFGPGKNYFSTQMQAVEFTLASRSTPKGADGTYNGCPAPVNCWIPTNGQWFKFN
;
A
#
# COMPACT_ATOMS: atom_id res chain seq x y z
N MET A 1 5.69 53.80 -9.19
CA MET A 1 5.05 52.50 -9.49
C MET A 1 6.15 51.45 -9.65
N HIS A 2 6.31 50.55 -8.68
CA HIS A 2 6.78 49.18 -8.87
C HIS A 2 6.47 48.43 -7.57
N SER A 3 5.34 47.73 -7.59
CA SER A 3 4.89 46.85 -6.51
C SER A 3 5.85 45.68 -6.44
N LYS A 4 6.68 45.62 -5.39
CA LYS A 4 7.43 44.41 -5.05
C LYS A 4 6.42 43.38 -4.56
N HIS A 5 6.14 42.40 -5.41
CA HIS A 5 5.42 41.20 -5.00
C HIS A 5 6.32 40.45 -4.01
N ASN A 6 5.97 40.51 -2.73
CA ASN A 6 6.51 39.60 -1.73
C ASN A 6 6.00 38.20 -2.10
N VAL A 7 6.87 37.39 -2.69
CA VAL A 7 6.64 35.95 -2.77
C VAL A 7 6.74 35.43 -1.34
N ALA A 8 5.59 35.18 -0.72
CA ALA A 8 5.53 34.42 0.51
C ALA A 8 6.27 33.09 0.26
N LYS A 9 7.34 32.84 1.02
CA LYS A 9 7.89 31.50 1.20
C LYS A 9 6.79 30.70 1.88
N ASN A 10 5.89 30.11 1.09
CA ASN A 10 5.09 28.98 1.54
C ASN A 10 6.11 27.88 1.83
N GLY A 11 6.53 27.81 3.09
CA GLY A 11 7.24 26.65 3.59
C GLY A 11 6.42 25.44 3.18
N LEU A 12 7.10 24.43 2.64
CA LEU A 12 6.56 23.08 2.66
C LEU A 12 6.18 22.81 4.12
N THR A 13 4.90 22.94 4.45
CA THR A 13 4.36 22.30 5.63
C THR A 13 4.66 20.82 5.41
N THR A 14 5.48 20.23 6.28
CA THR A 14 5.58 18.77 6.33
C THR A 14 4.15 18.26 6.45
N SER A 15 3.66 17.55 5.44
CA SER A 15 2.28 17.10 5.46
C SER A 15 2.10 16.25 6.72
N GLN A 16 1.10 16.59 7.53
CA GLN A 16 0.88 15.96 8.83
C GLN A 16 0.82 14.42 8.74
N SER A 17 0.45 13.89 7.57
CA SER A 17 0.51 12.47 7.18
C SER A 17 1.89 11.80 7.34
N PHE A 18 2.99 12.55 7.44
CA PHE A 18 4.35 12.00 7.66
C PHE A 18 4.88 12.22 9.09
N ASN A 19 4.10 12.82 9.99
CA ASN A 19 4.50 13.09 11.37
C ASN A 19 3.96 12.00 12.31
N GLY A 20 4.34 10.75 12.08
CA GLY A 20 3.91 9.61 12.88
C GLY A 20 4.38 8.28 12.31
N LYS A 21 4.31 7.21 13.11
CA LYS A 21 4.47 5.84 12.60
C LYS A 21 3.18 5.47 11.86
N SER A 22 3.29 4.98 10.64
CA SER A 22 2.14 4.52 9.86
C SER A 22 1.46 3.31 10.51
N ASP A 23 0.13 3.32 10.50
CA ASP A 23 -0.71 2.27 11.06
C ASP A 23 -1.31 1.42 9.95
N LYS A 24 -0.98 0.12 9.98
CA LYS A 24 -1.31 -0.81 8.90
C LYS A 24 -2.79 -0.74 8.54
N GLY A 25 -3.07 -0.44 7.27
CA GLY A 25 -4.44 -0.41 6.73
C GLY A 25 -5.25 0.83 7.04
N ALA A 26 -4.70 1.82 7.76
CA ALA A 26 -5.26 3.16 7.77
C ALA A 26 -5.11 3.78 6.36
N PRO A 27 -6.18 4.30 5.75
CA PRO A 27 -6.11 4.82 4.38
C PRO A 27 -5.10 5.94 4.21
N SER A 28 -4.47 5.99 3.02
CA SER A 28 -3.53 7.05 2.69
C SER A 28 -4.20 8.43 2.73
N GLY A 29 -3.54 9.39 3.36
CA GLY A 29 -4.04 10.76 3.52
C GLY A 29 -4.90 10.97 4.78
N GLU A 30 -5.23 9.91 5.52
CA GLU A 30 -5.95 10.02 6.78
C GLU A 30 -5.01 10.48 7.90
N VAL A 31 -5.41 11.53 8.64
CA VAL A 31 -4.65 12.05 9.78
C VAL A 31 -5.50 11.89 11.02
N GLY A 32 -5.14 10.94 11.89
CA GLY A 32 -5.83 10.68 13.14
C GLY A 32 -7.18 10.00 12.96
N LEU A 33 -7.19 8.84 12.29
CA LEU A 33 -8.38 7.98 12.21
C LEU A 33 -8.74 7.50 13.62
N GLU A 34 -9.81 8.07 14.16
CA GLU A 34 -10.30 7.70 15.49
C GLU A 34 -10.95 6.32 15.48
N THR A 35 -10.56 5.53 16.47
CA THR A 35 -11.01 4.18 16.75
C THR A 35 -12.04 4.18 17.88
N ALA A 36 -12.78 3.09 18.07
CA ALA A 36 -13.78 3.00 19.14
C ALA A 36 -13.16 3.11 20.55
N ASP A 37 -11.88 2.77 20.69
CA ASP A 37 -11.06 2.86 21.89
C ASP A 37 -10.38 4.24 22.07
N GLY A 38 -10.58 5.17 21.13
CA GLY A 38 -10.04 6.53 21.19
C GLY A 38 -8.57 6.64 20.74
N GLU A 39 -7.98 5.57 20.21
CA GLU A 39 -6.70 5.65 19.50
C GLU A 39 -6.88 6.40 18.18
N LEU A 40 -5.83 7.11 17.76
CA LEU A 40 -5.75 7.85 16.51
C LEU A 40 -4.72 7.18 15.58
N LEU A 41 -5.20 6.52 14.53
CA LEU A 41 -4.34 5.85 13.56
C LEU A 41 -3.83 6.83 12.50
N ASN A 42 -2.58 6.68 12.08
CA ASN A 42 -1.94 7.51 11.07
C ASN A 42 -1.95 6.82 9.71
N SER A 43 -2.09 7.63 8.65
CA SER A 43 -1.97 7.23 7.25
C SER A 43 -0.90 6.15 7.00
N ASP A 44 -1.30 5.11 6.29
CA ASP A 44 -0.40 4.13 5.69
C ASP A 44 -0.76 3.95 4.21
N TYR A 45 0.14 3.36 3.44
CA TYR A 45 -0.20 2.86 2.11
C TYR A 45 -0.94 1.53 2.26
N ALA A 46 -1.95 1.30 1.41
CA ALA A 46 -2.56 -0.02 1.36
C ALA A 46 -1.46 -1.05 1.01
N PRO A 47 -1.48 -2.27 1.57
CA PRO A 47 -0.40 -3.23 1.34
C PRO A 47 -0.10 -3.52 -0.15
N GLY A 48 -1.11 -3.44 -1.03
CA GLY A 48 -0.92 -3.56 -2.47
C GLY A 48 -0.18 -2.37 -3.10
N GLU A 49 -0.38 -1.16 -2.59
CA GLU A 49 0.34 0.05 -3.03
C GLU A 49 1.81 0.01 -2.59
N CYS A 50 2.09 -0.46 -1.36
CA CYS A 50 3.46 -0.74 -0.92
C CYS A 50 4.16 -1.70 -1.89
N THR A 51 3.52 -2.82 -2.23
CA THR A 51 4.01 -3.76 -3.24
C THR A 51 4.33 -3.06 -4.57
N MET A 52 3.41 -2.25 -5.09
CA MET A 52 3.62 -1.55 -6.37
C MET A 52 4.79 -0.56 -6.31
N GLN A 53 4.94 0.19 -5.22
CA GLN A 53 6.06 1.13 -5.05
C GLN A 53 7.41 0.41 -5.06
N TYR A 54 7.52 -0.74 -4.38
CA TYR A 54 8.74 -1.54 -4.41
C TYR A 54 9.06 -2.06 -5.82
N LEU A 55 8.04 -2.52 -6.56
CA LEU A 55 8.21 -2.99 -7.94
C LEU A 55 8.65 -1.87 -8.88
N ILE A 56 7.99 -0.71 -8.79
CA ILE A 56 8.33 0.46 -9.61
C ILE A 56 9.76 0.92 -9.31
N LYS A 57 10.15 1.00 -8.03
CA LYS A 57 11.51 1.34 -7.64
C LYS A 57 12.53 0.37 -8.25
N ALA A 58 12.33 -0.93 -8.04
CA ALA A 58 13.25 -1.95 -8.53
C ALA A 58 13.36 -1.94 -10.06
N ALA A 59 12.25 -1.74 -10.77
CA ALA A 59 12.27 -1.63 -12.22
C ALA A 59 12.96 -0.35 -12.71
N LEU A 60 12.77 0.79 -12.06
CA LEU A 60 13.48 2.03 -12.40
C LEU A 60 14.99 1.89 -12.19
N GLU A 61 15.41 1.24 -11.10
CA GLU A 61 16.83 0.96 -10.84
C GLU A 61 17.44 0.01 -11.89
N ASN A 62 16.68 -1.00 -12.32
CA ASN A 62 17.11 -1.99 -13.31
C ASN A 62 16.99 -1.51 -14.77
N ALA A 63 16.20 -0.46 -15.04
CA ALA A 63 15.99 0.10 -16.38
C ALA A 63 17.17 0.94 -16.90
N GLY A 64 18.18 1.19 -16.05
CA GLY A 64 19.41 1.91 -16.38
C GLY A 64 19.28 3.43 -16.31
N VAL A 65 20.35 4.12 -16.76
CA VAL A 65 20.40 5.59 -16.80
C VAL A 65 19.49 6.11 -17.91
N ASN A 66 18.67 7.14 -17.60
CA ASN A 66 17.65 7.70 -18.49
C ASN A 66 16.65 6.63 -18.98
N PRO A 67 15.86 6.05 -18.05
CA PRO A 67 14.97 4.96 -18.38
C PRO A 67 13.95 5.36 -19.46
N THR A 68 13.72 4.47 -20.42
CA THR A 68 12.62 4.58 -21.38
C THR A 68 11.44 3.76 -20.91
N ARG A 69 10.27 3.95 -21.54
CA ARG A 69 9.11 3.08 -21.29
C ARG A 69 9.45 1.60 -21.54
N ASP A 70 10.23 1.33 -22.58
CA ASP A 70 10.60 -0.04 -22.97
C ASP A 70 11.61 -0.64 -21.98
N SER A 71 12.65 0.11 -21.60
CA SER A 71 13.64 -0.40 -20.62
C SER A 71 13.00 -0.62 -19.24
N PHE A 72 12.05 0.22 -18.84
CA PHE A 72 11.24 -0.02 -17.65
C PHE A 72 10.36 -1.26 -17.77
N ALA A 73 9.66 -1.44 -18.90
CA ALA A 73 8.81 -2.61 -19.11
C ALA A 73 9.61 -3.92 -19.12
N ASP A 74 10.80 -3.92 -19.72
CA ASP A 74 11.69 -5.08 -19.73
C ASP A 74 12.26 -5.36 -18.33
N ALA A 75 12.66 -4.32 -17.60
CA ALA A 75 13.09 -4.46 -16.21
C ALA A 75 11.97 -5.02 -15.31
N MET A 76 10.75 -4.51 -15.45
CA MET A 76 9.56 -5.02 -14.75
C MET A 76 9.37 -6.51 -15.01
N ARG A 77 9.44 -6.97 -16.26
CA ARG A 77 9.29 -8.40 -16.61
C ARG A 77 10.32 -9.32 -15.96
N GLY A 78 11.48 -8.79 -15.61
CA GLY A 78 12.54 -9.54 -14.92
C GLY A 78 12.39 -9.60 -13.40
N LEU A 79 11.46 -8.86 -12.81
CA LEU A 79 11.31 -8.82 -11.35
C LEU A 79 10.68 -10.09 -10.79
N SER A 80 11.24 -10.53 -9.67
CA SER A 80 10.68 -11.54 -8.78
C SER A 80 11.09 -11.26 -7.33
N GLY A 81 10.33 -11.76 -6.35
CA GLY A 81 10.71 -11.67 -4.93
C GLY A 81 9.56 -11.49 -3.94
N PRO A 82 9.88 -11.18 -2.66
CA PRO A 82 8.93 -11.12 -1.56
C PRO A 82 7.97 -9.94 -1.57
N GLN A 83 7.90 -9.24 -2.69
CA GLN A 83 7.24 -7.95 -2.80
C GLN A 83 5.72 -8.09 -2.87
N ALA A 84 5.16 -9.29 -3.01
CA ALA A 84 3.72 -9.50 -3.15
C ALA A 84 3.04 -9.95 -1.84
N PHE A 85 2.68 -8.99 -0.98
CA PHE A 85 1.96 -9.27 0.28
C PHE A 85 0.69 -10.10 0.06
N ARG A 86 -0.04 -9.82 -1.03
CA ARG A 86 -1.28 -10.53 -1.42
C ARG A 86 -1.03 -11.84 -2.19
N SER A 87 0.21 -12.33 -2.20
CA SER A 87 0.63 -13.54 -2.92
C SER A 87 1.64 -14.36 -2.10
N ASN A 88 1.39 -14.48 -0.80
CA ASN A 88 2.22 -15.23 0.13
C ASN A 88 3.70 -14.82 0.15
N GLY A 89 4.02 -13.56 -0.16
CA GLY A 89 5.41 -13.13 -0.29
C GLY A 89 6.13 -13.78 -1.47
N GLU A 90 5.41 -14.19 -2.50
CA GLU A 90 5.96 -14.67 -3.76
C GLU A 90 5.36 -13.87 -4.90
N GLY A 91 6.19 -13.27 -5.75
CA GLY A 91 5.73 -12.61 -6.96
C GLY A 91 6.77 -12.71 -8.05
N ALA A 92 6.31 -12.79 -9.28
CA ALA A 92 7.16 -12.83 -10.48
C ALA A 92 6.33 -12.46 -11.71
N PHE A 93 6.92 -11.75 -12.65
CA PHE A 93 6.38 -11.68 -14.01
C PHE A 93 6.89 -12.84 -14.85
N GLY A 94 6.30 -13.07 -16.03
CA GLY A 94 6.76 -14.11 -16.94
C GLY A 94 6.15 -14.00 -18.34
N PRO A 95 6.63 -14.80 -19.31
CA PRO A 95 6.03 -14.86 -20.64
C PRO A 95 4.54 -15.18 -20.56
N GLY A 96 3.68 -14.30 -21.07
CA GLY A 96 2.22 -14.45 -21.02
C GLY A 96 1.58 -14.12 -19.66
N LYS A 97 2.36 -13.76 -18.63
CA LYS A 97 1.89 -13.44 -17.28
C LYS A 97 2.13 -11.96 -16.95
N ASN A 98 1.13 -11.14 -17.24
CA ASN A 98 1.19 -9.68 -17.04
C ASN A 98 0.78 -9.22 -15.63
N TYR A 99 0.63 -10.15 -14.67
CA TYR A 99 0.33 -9.86 -13.28
C TYR A 99 1.43 -10.40 -12.38
N PHE A 100 1.77 -9.68 -11.30
CA PHE A 100 2.90 -10.06 -10.44
C PHE A 100 2.57 -11.22 -9.49
N SER A 101 1.31 -11.33 -9.07
CA SER A 101 0.84 -12.36 -8.12
C SER A 101 1.08 -13.78 -8.66
N THR A 102 1.59 -14.68 -7.83
CA THR A 102 1.75 -16.13 -8.12
C THR A 102 0.79 -17.00 -7.30
N GLN A 103 0.23 -16.44 -6.22
CA GLN A 103 -0.69 -17.09 -5.29
C GLN A 103 -1.79 -16.11 -4.86
N MET A 104 -2.99 -16.58 -4.54
CA MET A 104 -4.05 -15.78 -3.89
C MET A 104 -4.79 -16.62 -2.88
N GLN A 105 -5.53 -15.96 -2.01
CA GLN A 105 -6.48 -16.60 -1.10
C GLN A 105 -7.89 -16.18 -1.48
N ALA A 106 -8.86 -17.03 -1.16
CA ALA A 106 -10.25 -16.62 -1.12
C ALA A 106 -10.41 -15.57 -0.01
N VAL A 107 -11.07 -14.46 -0.35
CA VAL A 107 -11.36 -13.37 0.59
C VAL A 107 -12.84 -13.05 0.58
N GLU A 108 -13.33 -12.56 1.71
CA GLU A 108 -14.66 -12.00 1.85
C GLU A 108 -14.57 -10.51 2.21
N PHE A 109 -15.58 -9.76 1.76
CA PHE A 109 -15.68 -8.34 2.08
C PHE A 109 -16.29 -8.18 3.46
N THR A 110 -15.57 -7.46 4.32
CA THR A 110 -15.95 -7.28 5.72
C THR A 110 -16.11 -5.80 6.03
N LEU A 111 -17.19 -5.49 6.72
CA LEU A 111 -17.46 -4.14 7.20
C LEU A 111 -16.76 -3.93 8.55
N ALA A 112 -16.00 -2.84 8.64
CA ALA A 112 -15.46 -2.32 9.88
C ALA A 112 -15.63 -0.80 9.84
N SER A 113 -16.19 -0.23 10.89
CA SER A 113 -16.43 1.20 11.03
C SER A 113 -15.71 1.73 12.25
N ARG A 114 -15.67 3.05 12.43
CA ARG A 114 -15.04 3.68 13.60
C ARG A 114 -15.62 3.22 14.95
N SER A 115 -16.87 2.72 14.97
CA SER A 115 -17.49 2.16 16.17
C SER A 115 -17.23 0.66 16.37
N THR A 116 -16.55 0.00 15.43
CA THR A 116 -16.11 -1.39 15.58
C THR A 116 -14.98 -1.44 16.61
N PRO A 117 -15.13 -2.14 17.74
CA PRO A 117 -14.06 -2.27 18.72
C PRO A 117 -12.94 -3.17 18.20
N LYS A 118 -11.71 -2.91 18.65
CA LYS A 118 -10.57 -3.77 18.39
C LYS A 118 -10.74 -5.09 19.16
N GLY A 119 -10.66 -6.22 18.44
CA GLY A 119 -10.71 -7.56 18.98
C GLY A 119 -9.42 -7.95 19.72
N ALA A 120 -9.47 -9.08 20.42
CA ALA A 120 -8.30 -9.62 21.13
C ALA A 120 -7.14 -10.02 20.18
N ASP A 121 -7.45 -10.23 18.91
CA ASP A 121 -6.48 -10.47 17.82
C ASP A 121 -5.84 -9.18 17.29
N GLY A 122 -6.21 -8.02 17.83
CA GLY A 122 -5.72 -6.71 17.43
C GLY A 122 -6.37 -6.15 16.15
N THR A 123 -7.46 -6.76 15.67
CA THR A 123 -8.14 -6.34 14.44
C THR A 123 -9.52 -5.73 14.71
N TYR A 124 -10.05 -4.98 13.74
CA TYR A 124 -11.40 -4.42 13.75
C TYR A 124 -12.29 -5.31 12.88
N ASN A 125 -12.94 -6.31 13.49
CA ASN A 125 -13.71 -7.32 12.75
C ASN A 125 -12.87 -8.02 11.64
N GLY A 126 -11.62 -8.38 11.94
CA GLY A 126 -10.67 -8.95 10.96
C GLY A 126 -9.93 -7.90 10.12
N CYS A 127 -10.38 -6.65 10.09
CA CYS A 127 -9.70 -5.57 9.37
C CYS A 127 -8.55 -4.97 10.19
N PRO A 128 -7.43 -4.58 9.57
CA PRO A 128 -6.29 -4.02 10.30
C PRO A 128 -6.54 -2.58 10.82
N ALA A 129 -7.55 -1.89 10.29
CA ALA A 129 -8.04 -0.58 10.71
C ALA A 129 -9.58 -0.57 10.67
N PRO A 130 -10.28 0.39 11.31
CA PRO A 130 -11.75 0.46 11.35
C PRO A 130 -12.35 0.98 10.03
N VAL A 131 -12.00 0.29 8.94
CA VAL A 131 -12.41 0.56 7.57
C VAL A 131 -12.76 -0.77 6.88
N ASN A 132 -13.69 -0.73 5.94
CA ASN A 132 -14.08 -1.93 5.19
C ASN A 132 -12.87 -2.53 4.47
N CYS A 133 -12.73 -3.85 4.53
CA CYS A 133 -11.56 -4.55 3.98
C CYS A 133 -11.93 -5.94 3.45
N TRP A 134 -10.96 -6.58 2.78
CA TRP A 134 -11.07 -7.96 2.33
C TRP A 134 -10.22 -8.87 3.22
N ILE A 135 -10.85 -9.79 3.95
CA ILE A 135 -10.18 -10.72 4.88
C ILE A 135 -10.14 -12.15 4.28
N PRO A 136 -9.10 -12.96 4.55
CA PRO A 136 -9.05 -14.35 4.12
C PRO A 136 -10.17 -15.19 4.75
N THR A 137 -10.82 -16.05 3.97
CA THR A 137 -11.92 -16.90 4.47
C THR A 137 -11.43 -18.17 5.18
N ASN A 138 -10.28 -18.72 4.76
CA ASN A 138 -9.78 -20.00 5.27
C ASN A 138 -8.25 -20.11 5.34
N GLY A 139 -7.52 -19.03 5.05
CA GLY A 139 -6.04 -18.99 5.06
C GLY A 139 -5.36 -19.85 3.98
N GLN A 140 -6.11 -20.49 3.07
CA GLN A 140 -5.54 -21.31 2.01
C GLN A 140 -5.07 -20.45 0.84
N TRP A 141 -3.85 -20.71 0.39
CA TRP A 141 -3.27 -20.11 -0.82
C TRP A 141 -3.44 -21.05 -2.01
N PHE A 142 -3.88 -20.49 -3.13
CA PHE A 142 -4.03 -21.17 -4.41
C PHE A 142 -2.99 -20.61 -5.39
N LYS A 143 -2.20 -21.49 -6.00
CA LYS A 143 -1.25 -21.14 -7.06
C LYS A 143 -1.98 -21.04 -8.39
N PHE A 144 -1.60 -20.07 -9.21
CA PHE A 144 -1.98 -20.00 -10.63
C PHE A 144 -0.80 -20.47 -11.45
N ASN A 145 -1.09 -21.28 -12.47
CA ASN A 145 -0.14 -21.61 -13.51
C ASN A 145 -0.07 -20.48 -14.54
#